data_AF-A0A1X0P5F8-F1
#
_entry.id   AF-A0A1X0P5F8-F1
#
_cell.length_a   1.000
_cell.length_b   1.000
_cell.length_c   1.000
_cell.angle_alpha   90.00
_cell.angle_beta   90.00
_cell.angle_gamma   90.00
#
_symmetry.space_group_name_H-M   'P 1'
#
loop_
_entity.id
_entity.type
_entity.pdbx_description
1 polymer ?
#
loop_
_entity_poly.entity_id
_entity_poly.type
_entity_poly.pdbx_seq_one_letter_code
_entity_poly.pdbx_strand_id
1 'polypeptide(L)'
;MTKLVRKLKQMAKKRAHRKTVQKRKMEREQKKIEENEKRKEEELERETDLEMQRLAGGEDLTGANEESTDNTTTTTTTAGRATTDDAELNKKIVRMVGGLVLEAPQKKSKKQMSRKQAKRKEKLQERGLDVAARLDRKWDTKKRRVKIRAQVRNEDLHN
;
A
#
# COMPACT_ATOMS: atom_id res chain seq x y z
N MET A 1 -51.85 2.21 -17.50
CA MET A 1 -50.85 2.27 -16.40
C MET A 1 -50.60 3.72 -16.00
N THR A 2 -50.55 4.02 -14.71
CA THR A 2 -50.25 5.38 -14.21
C THR A 2 -48.79 5.79 -14.45
N LYS A 3 -48.52 7.10 -14.45
CA LYS A 3 -47.15 7.66 -14.59
C LYS A 3 -46.20 7.10 -13.51
N LEU A 4 -46.70 6.90 -12.29
CA LEU A 4 -45.96 6.30 -11.16
C LEU A 4 -45.52 4.86 -11.46
N VAL A 5 -46.44 3.98 -11.90
CA VAL A 5 -46.11 2.58 -12.24
C VAL A 5 -45.05 2.50 -13.34
N ARG A 6 -45.14 3.36 -14.36
CA ARG A 6 -44.12 3.46 -15.42
C ARG A 6 -42.75 3.87 -14.85
N LYS A 7 -42.71 4.84 -13.92
CA LYS A 7 -41.47 5.28 -13.25
C LYS A 7 -40.86 4.19 -12.38
N LEU A 8 -41.68 3.46 -11.61
CA LEU A 8 -41.23 2.34 -10.77
C LEU A 8 -40.62 1.21 -11.62
N LYS A 9 -41.27 0.82 -12.72
CA LYS A 9 -40.72 -0.17 -13.67
C LYS A 9 -39.38 0.29 -14.29
N GLN A 10 -39.25 1.57 -14.65
CA GLN A 10 -37.96 2.12 -15.10
C GLN A 10 -36.88 2.08 -14.01
N MET A 11 -37.23 2.39 -12.76
CA MET A 11 -36.30 2.34 -11.63
C MET A 11 -35.85 0.90 -11.31
N ALA A 12 -36.77 -0.07 -11.40
CA ALA A 12 -36.46 -1.49 -11.28
C ALA A 12 -35.48 -1.94 -12.39
N LYS A 13 -35.75 -1.61 -13.66
CA LYS A 13 -34.85 -1.91 -14.79
C LYS A 13 -33.45 -1.29 -14.60
N LYS A 14 -33.37 -0.03 -14.15
CA LYS A 14 -32.09 0.62 -13.82
C LYS A 14 -31.38 -0.02 -12.61
N ARG A 15 -32.11 -0.50 -11.60
CA ARG A 15 -31.54 -1.23 -10.44
C ARG A 15 -30.99 -2.59 -10.87
N ALA A 16 -31.70 -3.34 -11.69
CA ALA A 16 -31.26 -4.61 -12.25
C ALA A 16 -30.00 -4.45 -13.10
N HIS A 17 -29.98 -3.50 -14.04
CA HIS A 17 -28.80 -3.23 -14.87
C HIS A 17 -27.57 -2.82 -14.06
N ARG A 18 -27.73 -2.01 -13.01
CA ARG A 18 -26.60 -1.68 -12.11
C ARG A 18 -26.05 -2.91 -11.40
N LYS A 19 -26.91 -3.82 -10.92
CA LYS A 19 -26.48 -5.09 -10.33
C LYS A 19 -25.72 -5.97 -11.33
N THR A 20 -26.20 -6.11 -12.57
CA THR A 20 -25.52 -6.96 -13.57
C THR A 20 -24.19 -6.37 -14.04
N VAL A 21 -24.09 -5.04 -14.17
CA VAL A 21 -22.81 -4.36 -14.45
C VAL A 21 -21.83 -4.49 -13.28
N GLN A 22 -22.31 -4.43 -12.04
CA GLN A 22 -21.47 -4.68 -10.85
C GLN A 22 -20.98 -6.14 -10.82
N LYS A 23 -21.85 -7.13 -11.03
CA LYS A 23 -21.46 -8.56 -11.12
C LYS A 23 -20.39 -8.76 -12.19
N ARG A 24 -20.61 -8.29 -13.42
CA ARG A 24 -19.63 -8.39 -14.52
C ARG A 24 -18.30 -7.67 -14.26
N LYS A 25 -18.25 -6.67 -13.36
CA LYS A 25 -16.98 -6.05 -12.94
C LYS A 25 -16.24 -6.93 -11.95
N MET A 26 -16.93 -7.41 -10.91
CA MET A 26 -16.36 -8.37 -9.94
C MET A 26 -15.82 -9.62 -10.65
N GLU A 27 -16.61 -10.19 -11.57
CA GLU A 27 -16.27 -11.37 -12.38
C GLU A 27 -15.00 -11.16 -13.23
N ARG A 28 -14.81 -9.97 -13.82
CA ARG A 28 -13.59 -9.61 -14.56
C ARG A 28 -12.38 -9.40 -13.65
N GLU A 29 -12.60 -8.92 -12.43
CA GLU A 29 -11.54 -8.77 -11.42
C GLU A 29 -11.12 -10.15 -10.88
N GLN A 30 -12.09 -11.03 -10.61
CA GLN A 30 -11.85 -12.43 -10.22
C GLN A 30 -11.13 -13.23 -11.31
N LYS A 31 -11.60 -13.18 -12.56
CA LYS A 31 -10.94 -13.90 -13.67
C LYS A 31 -9.48 -13.46 -13.87
N LYS A 32 -9.16 -12.19 -13.63
CA LYS A 32 -7.78 -11.69 -13.69
C LYS A 32 -6.91 -12.18 -12.53
N ILE A 33 -7.50 -12.43 -11.36
CA ILE A 33 -6.78 -13.01 -10.22
C ILE A 33 -6.50 -14.49 -10.54
N GLU A 34 -7.51 -15.24 -10.95
CA GLU A 34 -7.40 -16.66 -11.35
C GLU A 34 -6.39 -16.87 -12.50
N GLU A 35 -6.39 -16.00 -13.52
CA GLU A 35 -5.42 -16.06 -14.62
C GLU A 35 -3.98 -15.76 -14.16
N ASN A 36 -3.80 -14.87 -13.18
CA ASN A 36 -2.48 -14.60 -12.61
C ASN A 36 -2.02 -15.71 -11.65
N GLU A 37 -2.96 -16.39 -10.97
CA GLU A 37 -2.67 -17.56 -10.13
C GLU A 37 -2.22 -18.73 -11.02
N LYS A 38 -2.94 -19.03 -12.11
CA LYS A 38 -2.54 -20.05 -13.09
C LYS A 38 -1.18 -19.79 -13.72
N ARG A 39 -0.86 -18.55 -14.07
CA ARG A 39 0.48 -18.20 -14.60
C ARG A 39 1.60 -18.49 -13.60
N LYS A 40 1.36 -18.25 -12.30
CA LYS A 40 2.32 -18.58 -11.24
C LYS A 40 2.44 -20.08 -11.00
N GLU A 41 1.33 -20.80 -11.12
CA GLU A 41 1.29 -22.26 -11.05
C GLU A 41 2.11 -22.85 -12.22
N GLU A 42 1.90 -22.39 -13.46
CA GLU A 42 2.72 -22.76 -14.62
C GLU A 42 4.20 -22.35 -14.49
N GLU A 43 4.51 -21.23 -13.84
CA GLU A 43 5.90 -20.81 -13.55
C GLU A 43 6.55 -21.78 -12.54
N LEU A 44 5.83 -22.12 -11.46
CA LEU A 44 6.30 -23.04 -10.43
C LEU A 44 6.43 -24.48 -10.95
N GLU A 45 5.50 -24.96 -11.76
CA GLU A 45 5.59 -26.27 -12.44
C GLU A 45 6.88 -26.37 -13.26
N ARG A 46 7.20 -25.34 -14.08
CA ARG A 46 8.45 -25.28 -14.84
C ARG A 46 9.69 -25.24 -13.96
N GLU A 47 9.65 -24.53 -12.84
CA GLU A 47 10.75 -24.53 -11.86
C GLU A 47 10.95 -25.93 -11.25
N THR A 48 9.86 -26.62 -10.88
CA THR A 48 9.94 -27.99 -10.36
C THR A 48 10.40 -29.01 -11.40
N ASP A 49 10.00 -28.87 -12.67
CA ASP A 49 10.48 -29.73 -13.76
C ASP A 49 11.99 -29.56 -13.99
N LEU A 50 12.51 -28.33 -13.91
CA LEU A 50 13.94 -28.05 -14.01
C LEU A 50 14.72 -28.56 -12.78
N GLU A 51 14.14 -28.50 -11.59
CA GLU A 51 14.74 -29.09 -10.38
C GLU A 51 14.74 -30.62 -10.44
N MET A 52 13.64 -31.25 -10.85
CA MET A 52 13.58 -32.69 -11.10
C MET A 52 14.57 -33.12 -12.19
N GLN A 53 14.73 -32.35 -13.27
CA GLN A 53 15.73 -32.61 -14.30
C GLN A 53 17.16 -32.48 -13.77
N ARG A 54 17.43 -31.53 -12.87
CA ARG A 54 18.73 -31.39 -12.19
C ARG A 54 19.02 -32.58 -11.28
N LEU A 55 18.03 -33.05 -10.52
CA LEU A 55 18.16 -34.22 -9.65
C LEU A 55 18.34 -35.51 -10.47
N ALA A 56 17.57 -35.69 -11.55
CA ALA A 56 17.68 -36.84 -12.43
C ALA A 56 18.96 -36.87 -13.28
N GLY A 57 19.54 -35.70 -13.58
CA GLY A 57 20.87 -35.57 -14.18
C GLY A 57 22.01 -35.45 -13.16
N GLY A 58 21.74 -35.72 -11.88
CA GLY A 58 22.59 -35.37 -10.73
C GLY A 58 23.27 -36.54 -10.02
N GLU A 59 23.33 -37.73 -10.63
CA GLU A 59 24.25 -38.79 -10.19
C GLU A 59 25.66 -38.56 -10.75
N ASP A 60 26.34 -37.52 -10.25
CA ASP A 60 27.80 -37.42 -10.11
C ASP A 60 28.21 -36.00 -9.65
N LEU A 61 28.38 -35.82 -8.34
CA LEU A 61 29.44 -35.03 -7.67
C LEU A 61 29.11 -34.77 -6.18
N THR A 62 29.48 -35.78 -5.38
CA THR A 62 29.89 -35.74 -3.98
C THR A 62 30.16 -34.37 -3.32
N GLY A 63 29.77 -34.23 -2.04
CA GLY A 63 30.68 -33.64 -1.03
C GLY A 63 30.12 -32.63 -0.02
N ALA A 64 29.62 -33.15 1.11
CA ALA A 64 29.74 -32.63 2.48
C ALA A 64 29.84 -31.10 2.75
N ASN A 65 28.92 -30.59 3.57
CA ASN A 65 29.30 -30.24 4.95
C ASN A 65 28.09 -30.27 5.92
N GLU A 66 28.29 -30.84 7.10
CA GLU A 66 27.32 -30.87 8.22
C GLU A 66 27.69 -29.80 9.30
N GLU A 67 27.01 -29.89 10.45
CA GLU A 67 27.22 -29.16 11.72
C GLU A 67 26.57 -27.75 11.81
N SER A 68 25.50 -27.58 12.60
CA SER A 68 25.36 -27.55 14.08
C SER A 68 25.80 -26.19 14.66
N THR A 69 25.08 -25.54 15.58
CA THR A 69 24.45 -26.02 16.83
C THR A 69 23.28 -25.14 17.29
N ASP A 70 22.50 -25.64 18.25
CA ASP A 70 21.38 -24.96 18.90
C ASP A 70 21.76 -23.71 19.73
N ASN A 71 20.76 -22.89 20.09
CA ASN A 71 20.50 -22.63 21.51
C ASN A 71 19.08 -22.09 21.80
N THR A 72 18.41 -22.74 22.75
CA THR A 72 17.06 -22.45 23.27
C THR A 72 17.12 -21.77 24.63
N THR A 73 16.14 -20.89 24.97
CA THR A 73 15.56 -20.58 26.33
C THR A 73 14.85 -19.21 26.24
N THR A 74 13.52 -19.07 26.20
CA THR A 74 12.44 -19.37 27.17
C THR A 74 12.28 -18.30 28.29
N THR A 75 11.01 -18.05 28.68
CA THR A 75 10.47 -17.09 29.70
C THR A 75 10.08 -15.68 29.16
N THR A 76 8.98 -15.01 29.58
CA THR A 76 7.80 -15.39 30.40
C THR A 76 6.56 -14.48 30.15
N THR A 77 5.36 -15.01 30.42
CA THR A 77 4.17 -14.43 31.14
C THR A 77 4.03 -12.88 31.24
N THR A 78 2.89 -12.25 30.91
CA THR A 78 1.55 -12.46 31.49
C THR A 78 0.38 -12.16 30.55
N ALA A 79 -0.78 -12.76 30.84
CA ALA A 79 -2.02 -12.59 30.09
C ALA A 79 -3.09 -11.79 30.86
N GLY A 80 -3.90 -11.05 30.11
CA GLY A 80 -5.32 -10.78 30.42
C GLY A 80 -5.66 -9.74 31.48
N ARG A 81 -6.60 -8.83 31.13
CA ARG A 81 -7.98 -8.78 31.65
C ARG A 81 -8.73 -7.63 30.96
N ALA A 82 -9.99 -7.84 30.60
CA ALA A 82 -10.87 -6.78 30.12
C ALA A 82 -11.50 -5.99 31.30
N THR A 83 -12.36 -5.02 30.96
CA THR A 83 -13.29 -4.26 31.81
C THR A 83 -12.70 -3.29 32.83
N THR A 84 -12.66 -2.01 32.47
CA THR A 84 -13.45 -0.98 33.16
C THR A 84 -14.01 0.01 32.14
N ASP A 85 -15.34 0.14 32.12
CA ASP A 85 -16.04 1.22 31.40
C ASP A 85 -15.99 2.55 32.19
N ASP A 86 -16.41 3.64 31.54
CA ASP A 86 -16.94 4.86 32.17
C ASP A 86 -16.04 5.71 33.11
N ALA A 87 -14.81 6.06 32.69
CA ALA A 87 -13.96 6.99 33.46
C ALA A 87 -13.21 8.11 32.69
N GLU A 88 -13.33 8.24 31.36
CA GLU A 88 -12.67 9.35 30.61
C GLU A 88 -13.54 10.60 30.47
N LEU A 89 -13.97 11.13 31.61
CA LEU A 89 -14.59 12.46 31.71
C LEU A 89 -13.58 13.56 31.28
N ASN A 90 -13.84 14.17 30.13
CA ASN A 90 -13.46 15.55 29.77
C ASN A 90 -12.13 16.08 30.32
N LYS A 91 -10.98 15.49 29.93
CA LYS A 91 -9.67 16.14 30.07
C LYS A 91 -9.65 17.42 29.23
N LYS A 92 -9.98 18.56 29.85
CA LYS A 92 -9.89 19.90 29.24
C LYS A 92 -8.41 20.19 28.95
N ILE A 93 -8.09 20.47 27.69
CA ILE A 93 -6.71 20.80 27.31
C ILE A 93 -6.49 22.27 27.65
N VAL A 94 -5.85 22.52 28.79
CA VAL A 94 -5.51 23.86 29.25
C VAL A 94 -4.17 24.29 28.67
N ARG A 95 -4.08 25.51 28.14
CA ARG A 95 -2.83 26.13 27.69
C ARG A 95 -2.51 27.35 28.55
N MET A 96 -1.35 27.32 29.21
CA MET A 96 -0.82 28.46 29.94
C MET A 96 -0.12 29.44 28.99
N VAL A 97 -0.42 30.73 29.12
CA VAL A 97 0.31 31.81 28.44
C VAL A 97 0.47 32.97 29.42
N GLY A 98 1.71 33.27 29.86
CA GLY A 98 2.00 34.45 30.69
C GLY A 98 1.20 34.53 32.00
N GLY A 99 0.95 33.39 32.65
CA GLY A 99 0.11 33.31 33.87
C GLY A 99 -1.39 33.18 33.61
N LEU A 100 -1.86 33.42 32.38
CA LEU A 100 -3.27 33.25 32.01
C LEU A 100 -3.59 31.81 31.62
N VAL A 101 -4.65 31.27 32.21
CA VAL A 101 -5.17 29.90 32.00
C VAL A 101 -6.20 29.92 30.87
N LEU A 102 -5.84 29.46 29.66
CA LEU A 102 -6.77 29.41 28.53
C LEU A 102 -7.27 27.98 28.29
N GLU A 103 -8.60 27.80 28.28
CA GLU A 103 -9.24 26.54 27.86
C GLU A 103 -9.13 26.40 26.34
N ALA A 104 -8.25 25.51 25.87
CA ALA A 104 -8.13 25.24 24.44
C ALA A 104 -9.30 24.35 23.99
N PRO A 105 -9.97 24.67 22.87
CA PRO A 105 -11.12 23.90 22.42
C PRO A 105 -10.71 22.45 22.14
N GLN A 106 -11.38 21.49 22.80
CA GLN A 106 -11.15 20.07 22.57
C GLN A 106 -11.32 19.75 21.08
N LYS A 107 -10.21 19.39 20.43
CA LYS A 107 -10.22 18.91 19.04
C LYS A 107 -10.91 17.56 19.03
N LYS A 108 -12.20 17.54 18.65
CA LYS A 108 -13.00 16.33 18.47
C LYS A 108 -12.17 15.26 17.74
N SER A 109 -12.22 14.02 18.24
CA SER A 109 -11.47 12.91 17.67
C SER A 109 -11.69 12.85 16.15
N LYS A 110 -10.60 12.63 15.42
CA LYS A 110 -10.56 12.75 13.96
C LYS A 110 -11.51 11.71 13.37
N LYS A 111 -12.73 12.16 12.97
CA LYS A 111 -13.78 11.31 12.39
C LYS A 111 -13.14 10.31 11.44
N GLN A 112 -13.34 9.00 11.67
CA GLN A 112 -12.76 7.97 10.81
C GLN A 112 -13.11 8.28 9.37
N MET A 113 -12.07 8.51 8.56
CA MET A 113 -12.21 8.85 7.16
C MET A 113 -12.82 7.64 6.44
N SER A 114 -13.93 7.84 5.73
CA SER A 114 -14.53 6.77 4.95
C SER A 114 -13.49 6.20 3.96
N ARG A 115 -13.50 4.87 3.73
CA ARG A 115 -12.58 4.20 2.79
C ARG A 115 -12.51 4.88 1.41
N LYS A 116 -13.61 5.51 0.96
CA LYS A 116 -13.65 6.31 -0.29
C LYS A 116 -12.92 7.65 -0.18
N GLN A 117 -12.93 8.30 0.97
CA GLN A 117 -12.20 9.55 1.22
C GLN A 117 -10.70 9.27 1.40
N ALA A 118 -10.33 8.16 2.05
CA ALA A 118 -8.95 7.68 2.12
C ALA A 118 -8.38 7.46 0.70
N LYS A 119 -9.04 6.64 -0.13
CA LYS A 119 -8.63 6.39 -1.54
C LYS A 119 -8.58 7.66 -2.41
N ARG A 120 -9.30 8.73 -2.07
CA ARG A 120 -9.20 10.03 -2.77
C ARG A 120 -7.97 10.82 -2.35
N LYS A 121 -7.58 10.77 -1.08
CA LYS A 121 -6.35 11.42 -0.60
C LYS A 121 -5.11 10.69 -1.07
N GLU A 122 -5.11 9.36 -0.99
CA GLU A 122 -4.08 8.47 -1.52
C GLU A 122 -3.74 8.80 -2.99
N LYS A 123 -4.74 8.83 -3.88
CA LYS A 123 -4.55 9.23 -5.29
C LYS A 123 -4.08 10.67 -5.51
N LEU A 124 -4.30 11.56 -4.55
CA LEU A 124 -3.81 12.94 -4.63
C LEU A 124 -2.36 13.03 -4.15
N GLN A 125 -1.97 12.21 -3.17
CA GLN A 125 -0.58 12.03 -2.73
C GLN A 125 0.26 11.34 -3.80
N GLU A 126 -0.23 10.26 -4.41
CA GLU A 126 0.37 9.55 -5.55
C GLU A 126 0.75 10.53 -6.68
N ARG A 127 -0.22 11.35 -7.13
CA ARG A 127 0.03 12.42 -8.13
C ARG A 127 1.02 13.47 -7.66
N GLY A 128 1.05 13.78 -6.36
CA GLY A 128 2.02 14.70 -5.78
C GLY A 128 3.44 14.15 -5.84
N LEU A 129 3.61 12.87 -5.54
CA LEU A 129 4.88 12.15 -5.64
C LEU A 129 5.37 12.04 -7.10
N ASP A 130 4.48 11.75 -8.05
CA ASP A 130 4.79 11.77 -9.49
C ASP A 130 5.32 13.14 -9.97
N VAL A 131 4.70 14.22 -9.50
CA VAL A 131 5.12 15.58 -9.83
C VAL A 131 6.48 15.91 -9.18
N ALA A 132 6.67 15.56 -7.90
CA ALA A 132 7.94 15.74 -7.20
C ALA A 132 9.09 15.00 -7.93
N ALA A 133 8.92 13.69 -8.21
CA ALA A 133 9.92 12.89 -8.90
C ALA A 133 10.26 13.43 -10.31
N ARG A 134 9.29 14.04 -11.02
CA ARG A 134 9.53 14.73 -12.29
C ARG A 134 10.33 16.02 -12.13
N LEU A 135 10.13 16.77 -11.04
CA LEU A 135 10.90 17.97 -10.73
C LEU A 135 12.33 17.63 -10.28
N ASP A 136 12.51 16.59 -9.46
CA ASP A 136 13.83 16.12 -9.02
C ASP A 136 14.70 15.69 -10.21
N ARG A 137 14.16 14.91 -11.15
CA ARG A 137 14.86 14.55 -12.41
C ARG A 137 15.31 15.78 -13.21
N LYS A 138 14.48 16.84 -13.28
CA LYS A 138 14.86 18.10 -13.93
C LYS A 138 15.95 18.83 -13.15
N TRP A 139 15.88 18.83 -11.82
CA TRP A 139 16.87 19.44 -10.93
C TRP A 139 18.23 18.76 -11.04
N ASP A 140 18.28 17.43 -11.04
CA ASP A 140 19.53 16.68 -11.20
C ASP A 140 20.11 16.82 -12.61
N THR A 141 19.26 16.90 -13.64
CA THR A 141 19.71 17.27 -15.00
C THR A 141 20.34 18.66 -15.02
N LYS A 142 19.76 19.64 -14.31
CA LYS A 142 20.33 20.99 -14.17
C LYS A 142 21.67 20.96 -13.41
N LYS A 143 21.77 20.23 -12.30
CA LYS A 143 23.04 20.02 -11.56
C LYS A 143 24.13 19.44 -12.47
N ARG A 144 23.83 18.35 -13.21
CA ARG A 144 24.79 17.73 -14.15
C ARG A 144 25.27 18.72 -15.22
N ARG A 145 24.35 19.49 -15.83
CA ARG A 145 24.70 20.54 -16.82
C ARG A 145 25.51 21.71 -16.22
N VAL A 146 25.33 22.03 -14.94
CA VAL A 146 26.17 23.02 -14.25
C VAL A 146 27.56 22.45 -14.00
N LYS A 147 27.66 21.20 -13.51
CA LYS A 147 28.94 20.52 -13.28
C LYS A 147 29.76 20.40 -14.57
N ILE A 148 29.15 19.93 -15.66
CA ILE A 148 29.82 19.80 -16.97
C ILE A 148 30.35 21.16 -17.46
N ARG A 149 29.55 22.23 -17.38
CA ARG A 149 30.00 23.58 -17.79
C ARG A 149 31.09 24.17 -16.89
N ALA A 150 31.17 23.76 -15.63
CA ALA A 150 32.28 24.12 -14.76
C ALA A 150 33.55 23.33 -15.12
N GLN A 151 33.42 22.04 -15.46
CA GLN A 151 34.53 21.22 -15.94
C GLN A 151 35.11 21.78 -17.24
N VAL A 152 34.27 22.03 -18.26
CA VAL A 152 34.72 22.64 -19.53
C VAL A 152 35.41 23.99 -19.31
N ARG A 153 34.84 24.89 -18.50
CA ARG A 153 35.51 26.17 -18.18
C ARG A 153 36.88 25.98 -17.50
N ASN A 154 37.03 24.96 -16.66
CA ASN A 154 38.29 24.68 -15.99
C ASN A 154 39.31 24.04 -16.94
N GLU A 155 38.85 23.18 -17.86
CA GLU A 155 39.65 22.62 -18.95
C GLU A 155 40.14 23.75 -19.90
N ASP A 156 39.25 24.69 -20.26
CA ASP A 156 39.58 25.90 -21.04
C ASP A 156 40.52 26.89 -20.31
N LEU A 157 40.71 26.74 -18.99
CA LEU A 157 41.63 27.57 -18.17
C LEU A 157 43.01 26.92 -17.95
N HIS A 158 43.17 25.65 -18.35
CA HIS A 158 44.39 24.86 -18.16
C HIS A 158 45.03 24.42 -19.49
N ASN A 159 44.45 24.82 -20.62
CA ASN A 159 45.04 24.79 -21.97
C ASN A 159 45.50 26.19 -22.38
#